data_AF-A0A2I1F0J4-F1
#
_entry.id   AF-A0A2I1F0J4-F1
#
_cell.length_a   1.000
_cell.length_b   1.000
_cell.length_c   1.000
_cell.angle_alpha   90.00
_cell.angle_beta   90.00
_cell.angle_gamma   90.00
#
_symmetry.space_group_name_H-M   'P 1'
#
loop_
_entity.id
_entity.type
_entity.pdbx_description
1 polymer ?
#
loop_
_entity_poly.entity_id
_entity_poly.type
_entity_poly.pdbx_seq_one_letter_code
_entity_poly.pdbx_strand_id
1 'polypeptide(L)'
;MVDVRAGGFHLTVYPCSIEVPALMERFIQFRNECIKNASFHPLLIACRILSAFLHIHPFINGNGLVGRSIMTSYLIRNGYPPNGFEQITQKEALFLAQAMKEPTLLYDMITQNIFKISKIKSFLY
;
A
#
# COMPACT_ATOMS: atom_id res chain seq x y z
N MET A 1 27.93 -5.33 8.13
CA MET A 1 26.45 -5.41 8.11
C MET A 1 25.97 -3.99 7.84
N VAL A 2 25.42 -3.71 6.65
CA VAL A 2 25.07 -2.33 6.26
C VAL A 2 23.69 -2.01 6.84
N ASP A 3 23.62 -0.98 7.69
CA ASP A 3 22.38 -0.48 8.26
C ASP A 3 21.54 0.16 7.14
N VAL A 4 20.44 -0.49 6.78
CA VAL A 4 19.51 0.03 5.77
C VAL A 4 18.70 1.15 6.42
N ARG A 5 19.23 2.37 6.37
CA ARG A 5 18.48 3.56 6.76
C ARG A 5 17.66 4.05 5.57
N ALA A 6 16.37 3.80 5.62
CA ALA A 6 15.40 4.40 4.72
C ALA A 6 15.45 5.93 4.86
N GLY A 7 15.58 6.65 3.74
CA GLY A 7 15.38 8.10 3.66
C GLY A 7 13.91 8.48 3.81
N GLY A 8 13.30 8.08 4.94
CA GLY A 8 11.90 8.33 5.27
C GLY A 8 11.70 9.61 6.07
N PHE A 9 10.43 10.00 6.23
CA PHE A 9 10.03 11.14 7.05
C PHE A 9 10.60 11.01 8.47
N HIS A 10 11.06 12.12 9.08
CA HIS A 10 11.74 12.12 10.39
C HIS A 10 10.94 11.44 11.53
N LEU A 11 9.62 11.32 11.39
CA LEU A 11 8.73 10.73 12.39
C LEU A 11 8.42 9.24 12.17
N THR A 12 8.96 8.64 11.11
CA THR A 12 8.69 7.25 10.77
C THR A 12 9.74 6.35 11.39
N VAL A 13 9.29 5.43 12.24
CA VAL A 13 10.12 4.34 12.78
C VAL A 13 9.99 3.12 11.87
N TYR A 14 11.12 2.60 11.40
CA TYR A 14 11.20 1.36 10.63
C TYR A 14 11.80 0.24 11.50
N PRO A 15 11.46 -1.03 11.22
CA PRO A 15 12.04 -2.16 11.94
C PRO A 15 13.55 -2.27 11.70
N CYS A 16 14.25 -2.93 12.61
CA CYS A 16 15.66 -3.21 12.42
C CYS A 16 15.86 -4.18 11.24
N SER A 17 16.97 -4.04 10.52
CA SER A 17 17.28 -4.87 9.35
C SER A 17 17.28 -6.38 9.62
N ILE A 18 17.56 -6.79 10.86
CA ILE A 18 17.53 -8.19 11.30
C ILE A 18 16.11 -8.75 11.43
N GLU A 19 15.11 -7.89 11.65
CA GLU A 19 13.70 -8.28 11.78
C GLU A 19 12.99 -8.37 10.43
N VAL A 20 13.50 -7.65 9.42
CA VAL A 20 12.90 -7.53 8.08
C VAL A 20 12.57 -8.89 7.45
N PRO A 21 13.46 -9.91 7.45
CA PRO A 21 13.14 -11.22 6.84
C PRO A 21 11.91 -11.88 7.48
N ALA A 22 11.85 -11.92 8.82
CA ALA A 22 10.73 -12.51 9.55
C ALA A 22 9.42 -11.71 9.34
N LEU A 23 9.52 -10.37 9.30
CA LEU A 23 8.37 -9.51 9.01
C LEU A 23 7.85 -9.69 7.59
N MET A 24 8.74 -9.91 6.61
CA MET A 24 8.35 -10.19 5.23
C MET A 24 7.65 -11.54 5.07
N GLU A 25 8.07 -12.58 5.78
CA GLU A 25 7.35 -13.86 5.82
C GLU A 25 5.93 -13.68 6.37
N ARG A 26 5.80 -12.98 7.51
CA ARG A 26 4.49 -12.65 8.10
C ARG A 26 3.63 -11.81 7.16
N PHE A 27 4.22 -10.87 6.44
CA PHE A 27 3.51 -10.07 5.43
C PHE A 27 2.93 -10.93 4.31
N ILE A 28 3.67 -11.93 3.82
CA ILE A 28 3.18 -12.83 2.76
C ILE A 28 1.99 -13.65 3.28
N GLN A 29 2.07 -14.17 4.50
CA GLN A 29 0.98 -14.90 5.15
C GLN A 29 -0.26 -14.00 5.30
N PHE A 30 -0.10 -12.82 5.90
CA PHE A 30 -1.13 -11.80 6.05
C PHE A 30 -1.80 -11.46 4.71
N ARG A 31 -1.01 -11.19 3.67
CA ARG A 31 -1.52 -10.89 2.32
C ARG A 31 -2.39 -12.03 1.81
N ASN A 32 -1.93 -13.28 1.91
CA ASN A 32 -2.66 -14.44 1.42
C ASN A 32 -3.96 -14.67 2.19
N GLU A 33 -3.96 -14.43 3.51
CA GLU A 33 -5.17 -14.50 4.34
C GLU A 33 -6.17 -13.41 3.98
N CYS A 34 -5.72 -12.15 3.82
CA CYS A 34 -6.58 -11.07 3.36
C CYS A 34 -7.21 -11.35 2.00
N ILE A 35 -6.45 -11.91 1.05
CA ILE A 35 -6.97 -12.27 -0.28
C ILE A 35 -8.01 -13.40 -0.21
N LYS A 36 -7.81 -14.38 0.68
CA LYS A 36 -8.78 -15.47 0.89
C LYS A 36 -10.06 -15.01 1.56
N ASN A 37 -9.97 -13.98 2.41
CA ASN A 37 -11.11 -13.46 3.14
C ASN A 37 -11.92 -12.47 2.29
N ALA A 38 -12.91 -12.99 1.55
CA ALA A 38 -13.80 -12.20 0.69
C ALA A 38 -14.80 -11.30 1.45
N SER A 39 -14.79 -11.29 2.79
CA SER A 39 -15.69 -10.46 3.59
C SER A 39 -15.35 -8.96 3.54
N PHE A 40 -14.15 -8.59 3.11
CA PHE A 40 -13.72 -7.19 2.99
C PHE A 40 -13.76 -6.69 1.55
N HIS A 41 -14.10 -5.42 1.39
CA HIS A 41 -14.07 -4.75 0.10
C HIS A 41 -12.64 -4.76 -0.49
N PRO A 42 -12.45 -5.07 -1.79
CA PRO A 42 -11.10 -5.19 -2.37
C PRO A 42 -10.22 -3.96 -2.18
N LEU A 43 -10.77 -2.74 -2.28
CA LEU A 43 -10.00 -1.52 -2.03
C LEU A 43 -9.40 -1.48 -0.62
N LEU A 44 -10.16 -1.94 0.39
CA LEU A 44 -9.68 -1.97 1.77
C LEU A 44 -8.54 -2.98 1.93
N ILE A 45 -8.67 -4.17 1.32
CA ILE A 45 -7.61 -5.18 1.31
C ILE A 45 -6.35 -4.61 0.66
N ALA A 46 -6.49 -3.92 -0.47
CA ALA A 46 -5.38 -3.30 -1.19
C ALA A 46 -4.66 -2.24 -0.34
N CYS A 47 -5.41 -1.36 0.33
CA CYS A 47 -4.87 -0.38 1.29
C CYS A 47 -4.06 -1.04 2.40
N ARG A 48 -4.60 -2.12 2.98
CA ARG A 48 -3.96 -2.84 4.08
C ARG A 48 -2.66 -3.52 3.63
N ILE A 49 -2.64 -4.12 2.43
CA ILE A 49 -1.45 -4.72 1.85
C ILE A 49 -0.36 -3.67 1.60
N LEU A 50 -0.71 -2.53 0.99
CA LEU A 50 0.23 -1.44 0.75
C LEU A 50 0.82 -0.90 2.06
N SER A 51 -0.05 -0.62 3.03
CA SER A 51 0.31 -0.11 4.35
C SER A 51 1.28 -1.05 5.08
N ALA A 52 0.94 -2.35 5.16
CA ALA A 52 1.77 -3.34 5.82
C ALA A 52 3.15 -3.48 5.15
N PHE A 53 3.22 -3.44 3.82
CA PHE A 53 4.49 -3.52 3.09
C PHE A 53 5.38 -2.29 3.35
N LEU A 54 4.81 -1.08 3.28
CA LEU A 54 5.56 0.16 3.49
C LEU A 54 6.05 0.32 4.93
N HIS A 55 5.34 -0.25 5.89
CA HIS A 55 5.76 -0.29 7.29
C HIS A 55 7.03 -1.14 7.49
N ILE A 56 7.17 -2.25 6.76
CA ILE A 56 8.34 -3.13 6.86
C ILE A 56 9.56 -2.50 6.18
N HIS A 57 9.35 -1.83 5.06
CA HIS A 57 10.39 -1.14 4.28
C HIS A 57 11.61 -2.04 3.97
N PRO A 58 11.40 -3.19 3.29
CA PRO A 58 12.43 -4.23 3.17
C PRO A 58 13.60 -3.87 2.25
N PHE A 59 13.46 -2.87 1.38
CA PHE A 59 14.48 -2.50 0.40
C PHE A 59 15.16 -1.17 0.77
N ILE A 60 16.38 -0.97 0.26
CA ILE A 60 17.11 0.31 0.41
C ILE A 60 16.37 1.44 -0.33
N ASN A 61 15.80 1.14 -1.50
CA ASN A 61 15.03 2.06 -2.31
C ASN A 61 13.88 1.34 -3.04
N GLY A 62 12.97 2.11 -3.65
CA GLY A 62 11.89 1.54 -4.47
C GLY A 62 10.71 0.94 -3.70
N ASN A 63 10.67 1.01 -2.36
CA ASN A 63 9.56 0.47 -1.56
C ASN A 63 8.19 1.04 -1.99
N GLY A 64 8.11 2.34 -2.29
CA GLY A 64 6.89 2.95 -2.82
C GLY A 64 6.44 2.34 -4.15
N LEU A 65 7.38 2.07 -5.06
CA LEU A 65 7.08 1.48 -6.36
C LEU A 65 6.63 0.02 -6.19
N VAL A 66 7.39 -0.79 -5.46
CA VAL A 66 7.06 -2.20 -5.23
C VAL A 66 5.72 -2.34 -4.50
N GLY A 67 5.50 -1.55 -3.44
CA GLY A 67 4.25 -1.55 -2.69
C GLY A 67 3.05 -1.21 -3.59
N ARG A 68 3.16 -0.18 -4.43
CA ARG A 68 2.11 0.16 -5.40
C ARG A 68 1.91 -0.93 -6.44
N SER A 69 2.98 -1.53 -6.97
CA SER A 69 2.86 -2.65 -7.91
C SER A 69 2.11 -3.84 -7.30
N ILE A 70 2.37 -4.18 -6.03
CA ILE A 70 1.63 -5.23 -5.30
C ILE A 70 0.15 -4.86 -5.16
N MET A 71 -0.14 -3.64 -4.71
CA MET A 71 -1.50 -3.13 -4.54
C MET A 71 -2.27 -3.14 -5.87
N THR A 72 -1.69 -2.56 -6.91
CA THR A 72 -2.28 -2.48 -8.25
C THR A 72 -2.51 -3.86 -8.84
N SER A 73 -1.57 -4.80 -8.67
CA SER A 73 -1.75 -6.18 -9.13
C SER A 73 -2.98 -6.85 -8.51
N TYR A 74 -3.20 -6.64 -7.21
CA TYR A 74 -4.38 -7.15 -6.52
C TYR A 74 -5.67 -6.48 -7.03
N LEU A 75 -5.66 -5.17 -7.22
CA LEU A 75 -6.83 -4.40 -7.69
C LEU A 75 -7.25 -4.77 -9.11
N ILE A 76 -6.30 -4.96 -10.03
CA ILE A 76 -6.56 -5.44 -11.39
C ILE A 76 -7.27 -6.79 -11.36
N ARG A 77 -6.81 -7.73 -10.52
CA ARG A 77 -7.44 -9.05 -10.36
C ARG A 77 -8.87 -8.99 -9.81
N ASN A 78 -9.24 -7.87 -9.18
CA ASN A 78 -10.58 -7.60 -8.65
C ASN A 78 -11.39 -6.63 -9.54
N GLY A 79 -10.96 -6.37 -10.78
CA GLY A 79 -11.73 -5.60 -11.76
C GLY A 79 -11.55 -4.08 -11.71
N TYR A 80 -10.56 -3.56 -10.96
CA TYR A 80 -10.27 -2.13 -10.91
C TYR A 80 -9.25 -1.70 -11.99
N PRO A 81 -9.38 -0.50 -12.57
CA PRO A 81 -8.48 -0.01 -13.61
C PRO A 81 -7.10 0.36 -13.03
N PRO A 82 -5.99 0.09 -13.74
CA PRO A 82 -4.63 0.33 -13.24
C PRO A 82 -4.29 1.81 -13.05
N ASN A 83 -4.93 2.70 -13.80
CA ASN A 83 -4.55 4.11 -13.98
C ASN A 83 -4.85 4.99 -12.74
N GLY A 84 -5.48 4.46 -11.68
CA GLY A 84 -5.98 5.21 -10.53
C GLY A 84 -5.10 5.32 -9.32
N PHE A 85 -3.92 4.70 -9.36
CA PHE A 85 -3.14 4.46 -8.16
C PHE A 85 -1.74 5.08 -8.20
N GLU A 86 -1.43 5.82 -9.27
CA GLU A 86 -0.12 6.45 -9.49
C GLU A 86 0.12 7.64 -8.56
N GLN A 87 -0.94 8.35 -8.15
CA GLN A 87 -0.83 9.55 -7.32
C GLN A 87 -0.66 9.28 -5.82
N ILE A 88 -0.73 8.02 -5.37
CA ILE A 88 -0.56 7.70 -3.95
C ILE A 88 0.93 7.78 -3.62
N THR A 89 1.33 8.85 -2.91
CA THR A 89 2.72 8.98 -2.51
C THR A 89 3.03 8.00 -1.38
N GLN A 90 4.23 7.42 -1.41
CA GLN A 90 4.72 6.53 -0.34
C GLN A 90 4.64 7.20 1.03
N LYS A 91 4.91 8.52 1.07
CA LYS A 91 4.91 9.34 2.26
C LYS A 91 3.52 9.48 2.86
N GLU A 92 2.50 9.75 2.05
CA GLU A 92 1.11 9.80 2.52
C GLU A 92 0.66 8.43 3.03
N ALA A 93 0.88 7.37 2.25
CA ALA A 93 0.48 6.03 2.66
C ALA A 93 1.14 5.60 3.99
N LEU A 94 2.41 5.94 4.18
CA LEU A 94 3.17 5.64 5.39
C LEU A 94 2.75 6.50 6.59
N PHE A 95 2.56 7.81 6.39
CA PHE A 95 2.05 8.70 7.42
C PHE A 95 0.68 8.23 7.91
N LEU A 96 -0.21 7.84 7.01
CA LEU A 96 -1.54 7.35 7.35
C LEU A 96 -1.50 5.98 8.04
N ALA A 97 -0.63 5.09 7.57
CA ALA A 97 -0.40 3.78 8.18
C ALA A 97 0.08 3.89 9.65
N GLN A 98 0.99 4.83 9.92
CA GLN A 98 1.65 4.94 11.23
C GLN A 98 0.96 5.92 12.18
N ALA A 99 0.49 7.07 11.68
CA ALA A 99 -0.08 8.12 12.52
C ALA A 99 -1.52 7.82 12.94
N MET A 100 -2.32 7.17 12.08
CA MET A 100 -3.75 7.00 12.35
C MET A 100 -4.14 5.59 12.80
N LYS A 101 -3.27 4.57 12.73
CA LYS A 101 -3.61 3.13 12.94
C LYS A 101 -4.82 2.60 12.14
N GLU A 102 -5.47 3.45 11.36
CA GLU A 102 -6.73 3.19 10.67
C GLU A 102 -6.53 3.39 9.16
N PRO A 103 -6.83 2.38 8.31
CA PRO A 103 -6.67 2.45 6.87
C PRO A 103 -7.71 3.35 6.17
N THR A 104 -8.63 3.95 6.92
CA THR A 104 -9.79 4.70 6.43
C THR A 104 -9.40 5.89 5.55
N LEU A 105 -8.35 6.63 5.92
CA LEU A 105 -7.93 7.79 5.13
C LEU A 105 -7.26 7.40 3.81
N LEU A 106 -6.50 6.30 3.81
CA LEU A 106 -5.93 5.74 2.59
C LEU A 106 -7.04 5.21 1.67
N TYR A 107 -8.07 4.60 2.24
CA TYR A 107 -9.26 4.19 1.51
C TYR A 107 -9.97 5.39 0.85
N ASP A 108 -10.18 6.48 1.59
CA ASP A 108 -10.81 7.69 1.04
C ASP A 108 -10.00 8.32 -0.09
N MET A 109 -8.67 8.38 0.03
CA MET A 109 -7.81 8.84 -1.07
C MET A 109 -7.95 7.96 -2.32
N ILE A 110 -8.01 6.64 -2.13
CA ILE A 110 -8.15 5.69 -3.24
C ILE A 110 -9.52 5.79 -3.90
N THR A 111 -10.61 5.88 -3.12
CA THR A 111 -11.96 6.03 -3.68
C THR A 111 -12.09 7.33 -4.46
N GLN A 112 -11.58 8.46 -3.93
CA GLN A 112 -11.56 9.74 -4.64
C GLN A 112 -10.83 9.64 -5.98
N ASN A 113 -9.68 8.96 -6.04
CA ASN A 113 -8.94 8.77 -7.29
C ASN A 113 -9.70 7.91 -8.31
N ILE A 114 -10.38 6.85 -7.85
CA ILE A 114 -11.24 6.02 -8.71
C ILE A 114 -12.41 6.84 -9.26
N PHE A 115 -13.08 7.64 -8.41
CA PHE A 115 -14.18 8.51 -8.83
C PHE A 115 -13.74 9.56 -9.85
N LYS A 116 -12.57 10.18 -9.66
CA LYS A 116 -11.99 11.12 -10.62
C LYS A 116 -11.80 10.47 -11.99
N ILE A 117 -11.28 9.24 -12.04
CA ILE A 117 -11.08 8.50 -13.29
C ILE A 117 -12.40 8.12 -13.94
N SER A 118 -13.38 7.69 -13.14
CA SER A 118 -14.73 7.40 -13.65
C SER A 118 -15.36 8.63 -14.29
N LYS A 119 -15.21 9.82 -13.67
CA LYS A 119 -15.68 11.09 -14.26
C LYS A 119 -14.95 11.44 -15.55
N ILE A 120 -13.63 11.25 -15.61
CA ILE A 120 -12.84 11.50 -16.83
C ILE A 120 -13.31 10.58 -17.96
N LYS A 121 -13.57 9.30 -17.70
CA LYS A 121 -14.12 8.38 -18.71
C LYS A 121 -15.52 8.78 -19.17
N SER A 122 -16.37 9.29 -18.28
CA SER A 122 -17.72 9.78 -18.64
C SER A 122 -17.70 11.06 -19.47
N PHE A 123 -16.59 11.80 -19.52
CA PHE A 123 -16.42 13.00 -20.34
C PHE A 123 -15.82 12.70 -21.73
N LEU A 124 -15.33 11.48 -21.94
CA LEU A 124 -14.65 11.05 -23.17
C LEU A 124 -15.56 10.21 -24.09
N TYR A 125 -16.84 10.07 -23.73
CA TYR A 125 -17.90 9.43 -24.54
C TYR A 125 -19.13 10.32 -24.58
#